data_AF-A0A9D4GRM3-F1
#
_entry.id   AF-A0A9D4GRM3-F1
#
_cell.length_a   1.000
_cell.length_b   1.000
_cell.length_c   1.000
_cell.angle_alpha   90.00
_cell.angle_beta   90.00
_cell.angle_gamma   90.00
#
_symmetry.space_group_name_H-M   'P 1'
#
loop_
_entity.id
_entity.type
_entity.pdbx_description
1 polymer ?
#
loop_
_entity_poly.entity_id
_entity_poly.type
_entity_poly.pdbx_seq_one_letter_code
_entity_poly.pdbx_strand_id
1 'polypeptide(L)'
;MRSIYIQDATVDRVKVALWRNTNKDVRTGDYVKITDLTIHTYQTKYTTETSFNSTYTTSVTKVEQPTVHVTVTVIGACVQDDVTELLLSDDSVRAIPSQLLMAALQQELDEDLDPESFFAERKTNLRLQLKGSEVLSVILQ
;
A
#
# COMPACT_ATOMS: atom_id res chain seq x y z
N MET A 1 -20.15 -9.47 -20.75
CA MET A 1 -19.52 -8.29 -20.15
C MET A 1 -19.27 -8.61 -18.69
N ARG A 2 -18.04 -8.45 -18.20
CA ARG A 2 -17.69 -8.67 -16.78
C ARG A 2 -17.16 -7.36 -16.22
N SER A 3 -17.64 -6.96 -15.04
CA SER A 3 -17.02 -5.85 -14.32
C SER A 3 -16.05 -6.41 -13.29
N ILE A 4 -14.87 -5.81 -13.21
CA ILE A 4 -13.95 -5.99 -12.09
C ILE A 4 -13.86 -4.67 -11.32
N TYR A 5 -13.38 -4.76 -10.10
CA TYR A 5 -13.10 -3.59 -9.29
C TYR A 5 -11.64 -3.62 -8.91
N ILE A 6 -10.96 -2.49 -9.11
CA ILE A 6 -9.57 -2.31 -8.75
C ILE A 6 -9.49 -1.24 -7.65
N GLN A 7 -8.49 -1.37 -6.81
CA GLN A 7 -8.17 -0.45 -5.74
C GLN A 7 -6.66 -0.20 -5.81
N ASP A 8 -6.26 1.05 -5.57
CA ASP A 8 -4.86 1.41 -5.38
C ASP A 8 -4.72 2.25 -4.11
N ALA A 9 -3.50 2.73 -3.83
CA ALA A 9 -3.22 3.53 -2.64
C ALA A 9 -3.92 4.90 -2.61
N THR A 10 -4.49 5.34 -3.74
CA THR A 10 -5.06 6.69 -3.91
C THR A 10 -6.59 6.70 -3.97
N VAL A 11 -7.21 5.57 -4.29
CA VAL A 11 -8.66 5.46 -4.48
C VAL A 11 -9.17 4.14 -3.89
N ASP A 12 -10.20 4.23 -3.05
CA ASP A 12 -10.82 3.07 -2.37
C ASP A 12 -11.26 1.97 -3.34
N ARG A 13 -11.92 2.34 -4.45
CA ARG A 13 -12.37 1.38 -5.45
C ARG A 13 -12.85 2.06 -6.72
N VAL A 14 -12.44 1.55 -7.88
CA VAL A 14 -12.97 1.98 -9.18
C VAL A 14 -13.43 0.79 -10.00
N LYS A 15 -14.57 0.97 -10.68
CA LYS A 15 -15.17 -0.04 -11.54
C LYS A 15 -14.47 -0.04 -12.91
N VAL A 16 -14.09 -1.22 -13.37
CA VAL A 16 -13.60 -1.44 -14.74
C VAL A 16 -14.52 -2.43 -15.45
N ALA A 17 -15.23 -1.94 -16.46
CA ALA A 17 -16.06 -2.76 -17.32
C ALA A 17 -15.23 -3.37 -18.45
N LEU A 18 -15.11 -4.69 -18.43
CA LEU A 18 -14.36 -5.46 -19.42
C LEU A 18 -15.33 -6.11 -20.41
N TRP A 19 -15.20 -5.70 -21.66
CA TRP A 19 -15.91 -6.23 -22.82
C TRP A 19 -15.08 -7.38 -23.43
N ARG A 20 -15.75 -8.49 -23.78
CA ARG A 20 -15.15 -9.73 -24.33
C ARG A 20 -14.30 -10.52 -23.31
N ASN A 21 -13.68 -11.61 -23.77
CA ASN A 21 -12.89 -12.58 -22.97
C ASN A 21 -11.48 -12.07 -22.60
N THR A 22 -11.29 -10.76 -22.42
CA THR A 22 -10.00 -10.10 -22.16
C THR A 22 -9.40 -10.43 -20.78
N ASN A 23 -10.03 -11.28 -19.97
CA ASN A 23 -9.67 -11.47 -18.56
C ASN A 23 -9.99 -12.87 -17.98
N LYS A 24 -9.93 -13.94 -18.78
CA LYS A 24 -10.35 -15.29 -18.31
C LYS A 24 -9.66 -15.75 -17.03
N ASP A 25 -8.44 -15.29 -16.75
CA ASP A 25 -7.62 -15.81 -15.66
C ASP A 25 -7.50 -14.89 -14.43
N VAL A 26 -8.11 -13.70 -14.44
CA VAL A 26 -8.02 -12.74 -13.32
C VAL A 26 -9.03 -13.06 -12.21
N ARG A 27 -8.53 -13.10 -10.97
CA ARG A 27 -9.25 -13.40 -9.73
C ARG A 27 -9.08 -12.27 -8.71
N THR A 28 -9.97 -12.21 -7.73
CA THR A 28 -9.83 -11.31 -6.58
C THR A 28 -8.50 -11.58 -5.88
N GLY A 29 -7.75 -10.52 -5.57
CA GLY A 29 -6.42 -10.59 -4.96
C GLY A 29 -5.26 -10.60 -5.97
N ASP A 30 -5.51 -10.81 -7.26
CA ASP A 30 -4.47 -10.65 -8.28
C ASP A 30 -4.10 -9.17 -8.43
N TYR A 31 -2.80 -8.90 -8.55
CA TYR A 31 -2.29 -7.63 -9.02
C TYR A 31 -2.30 -7.65 -10.54
N VAL A 32 -2.86 -6.60 -11.14
CA VAL A 32 -3.01 -6.51 -12.59
C VAL A 32 -2.53 -5.17 -13.11
N LYS A 33 -1.90 -5.20 -14.28
CA LYS A 33 -1.70 -4.03 -15.12
C LYS A 33 -2.78 -4.05 -16.20
N ILE A 34 -3.51 -2.94 -16.32
CA ILE A 34 -4.52 -2.77 -17.36
C ILE A 34 -4.09 -1.62 -18.26
N THR A 35 -4.06 -1.86 -19.58
CA THR A 35 -3.72 -0.83 -20.57
C THR A 35 -4.91 -0.53 -21.48
N ASP A 36 -4.89 0.64 -22.12
CA ASP A 36 -5.84 1.04 -23.15
C ASP A 36 -7.30 1.06 -22.69
N LEU A 37 -7.52 1.72 -21.56
CA LEU A 37 -8.84 2.00 -20.99
C LEU A 37 -9.35 3.38 -21.42
N THR A 38 -10.67 3.52 -21.46
CA THR A 38 -11.34 4.83 -21.59
C THR A 38 -12.00 5.20 -20.27
N ILE A 39 -11.94 6.47 -19.90
CA ILE A 39 -12.59 7.00 -18.71
C ILE A 39 -14.02 7.37 -19.05
N HIS A 40 -14.97 6.91 -18.24
CA HIS A 40 -16.38 7.28 -18.31
C HIS A 40 -16.80 7.86 -16.95
N THR A 41 -17.14 9.13 -16.96
CA THR A 41 -17.71 9.82 -15.79
C THR A 41 -19.21 9.93 -15.96
N TYR A 42 -19.95 9.35 -15.03
CA TYR A 42 -21.40 9.50 -14.93
C TYR A 42 -21.72 10.47 -13.80
N GLN A 43 -22.40 11.57 -14.15
CA GLN A 43 -22.78 12.59 -13.18
C GLN A 43 -24.30 12.69 -13.11
N THR A 44 -24.84 12.56 -11.90
CA THR A 44 -26.22 12.86 -11.56
C THR A 44 -26.29 14.09 -10.67
N LYS A 45 -27.51 14.53 -10.33
CA LYS A 45 -27.74 15.61 -9.36
C LYS A 45 -27.14 15.31 -7.97
N TYR A 46 -26.91 14.03 -7.63
CA TYR A 46 -26.53 13.62 -6.27
C TYR A 46 -25.22 12.82 -6.21
N THR A 47 -24.69 12.37 -7.34
CA THR A 47 -23.52 11.49 -7.38
C THR A 47 -22.67 11.76 -8.62
N THR A 48 -21.35 11.67 -8.46
CA THR A 48 -20.40 11.59 -9.56
C THR A 48 -19.67 10.27 -9.44
N GLU A 49 -19.82 9.40 -10.43
CA GLU A 49 -19.16 8.10 -10.47
C GLU A 49 -18.19 8.07 -11.66
N THR A 50 -16.93 7.79 -11.38
CA THR A 50 -15.91 7.54 -12.41
C THR A 50 -15.74 6.05 -12.60
N SER A 51 -15.74 5.59 -13.85
CA SER A 51 -15.53 4.21 -14.22
C SER A 51 -14.62 4.11 -15.44
N PHE A 52 -14.02 2.94 -15.63
CA PHE A 52 -13.24 2.64 -16.82
C PHE A 52 -13.97 1.64 -17.72
N ASN A 53 -13.91 1.87 -19.03
CA ASN A 53 -14.41 0.96 -20.04
C ASN A 53 -13.25 0.42 -20.88
N SER A 54 -13.23 -0.89 -21.12
CA SER A 54 -12.28 -1.48 -22.06
C SER A 54 -12.59 -1.09 -23.50
N THR A 55 -11.54 -0.90 -24.28
CA THR A 55 -11.56 -0.75 -25.73
C THR A 55 -11.33 -2.11 -26.43
N TYR A 56 -11.20 -2.10 -27.76
CA TYR A 56 -10.83 -3.29 -28.53
C TYR A 56 -9.35 -3.68 -28.37
N THR A 57 -8.50 -2.79 -27.84
CA THR A 57 -7.07 -3.04 -27.59
C THR A 57 -6.73 -3.22 -26.12
N THR A 58 -7.71 -3.17 -25.21
CA THR A 58 -7.45 -3.35 -23.78
C THR A 58 -6.77 -4.68 -23.49
N SER A 59 -5.64 -4.59 -22.79
CA SER A 59 -4.92 -5.74 -22.25
C SER A 59 -5.00 -5.76 -20.74
N VAL A 60 -5.18 -6.95 -20.17
CA VAL A 60 -5.13 -7.18 -18.72
C VAL A 60 -4.08 -8.24 -18.47
N THR A 61 -3.00 -7.85 -17.80
CA THR A 61 -1.89 -8.74 -17.49
C THR A 61 -1.75 -8.88 -15.99
N LYS A 62 -1.64 -10.11 -15.49
CA LYS A 62 -1.21 -10.32 -14.12
C LYS A 62 0.21 -9.81 -13.96
N VAL A 63 0.44 -9.14 -12.86
CA VAL A 63 1.76 -8.66 -12.47
C VAL A 63 2.05 -9.15 -11.07
N GLU A 64 3.33 -9.18 -10.72
CA GLU A 64 3.70 -9.30 -9.33
C GLU A 64 3.19 -8.10 -8.54
N GLN A 65 2.91 -8.34 -7.27
CA GLN A 65 2.58 -7.27 -6.34
C GLN A 65 3.68 -6.21 -6.35
N PRO A 66 3.34 -4.94 -6.67
CA PRO A 66 4.33 -3.90 -6.77
C PRO A 66 4.90 -3.58 -5.39
N THR A 67 6.18 -3.29 -5.36
CA THR A 67 6.81 -2.71 -4.20
C THR A 67 6.50 -1.22 -4.15
N VAL A 68 6.01 -0.74 -3.01
CA VAL A 68 5.66 0.68 -2.80
C VAL A 68 6.48 1.27 -1.66
N HIS A 69 6.72 2.58 -1.72
CA HIS A 69 7.34 3.30 -0.62
C HIS A 69 6.30 4.18 0.05
N VAL A 70 6.22 4.09 1.37
CA VAL A 70 5.33 4.91 2.19
C VAL A 70 6.18 5.56 3.29
N THR A 71 6.00 6.86 3.50
CA THR A 71 6.56 7.55 4.66
C THR A 71 5.49 7.61 5.72
N VAL A 72 5.82 7.13 6.93
CA VAL A 72 4.94 7.18 8.08
C VAL A 72 5.60 7.97 9.20
N THR A 73 4.82 8.73 9.95
CA THR A 73 5.32 9.42 11.15
C THR A 73 4.94 8.60 12.37
N VAL A 74 5.95 8.12 13.10
CA VAL A 74 5.80 7.31 14.30
C VAL A 74 5.73 8.22 15.52
N ILE A 75 4.78 7.91 16.41
CA ILE A 75 4.57 8.63 17.67
C ILE A 75 4.69 7.72 18.90
N GLY A 76 4.83 6.42 18.70
CA GLY A 76 5.07 5.44 19.75
C GLY A 76 5.39 4.06 19.17
N ALA A 77 6.02 3.21 19.97
CA ALA A 77 6.34 1.85 19.61
C ALA A 77 6.10 0.92 20.81
N CYS A 78 5.73 -0.32 20.53
CA CYS A 78 5.67 -1.40 21.51
C CYS A 78 6.31 -2.64 20.88
N VAL A 79 7.26 -3.25 21.59
CA VAL A 79 7.95 -4.45 21.11
C VAL A 79 7.26 -5.69 21.70
N GLN A 80 6.80 -6.58 20.82
CA GLN A 80 6.23 -7.87 21.20
C GLN A 80 6.92 -8.98 20.40
N ASP A 81 7.78 -9.75 21.09
CA ASP A 81 8.58 -10.82 20.49
C ASP A 81 9.35 -10.33 19.24
N ASP A 82 9.10 -10.96 18.08
CA ASP A 82 9.77 -10.66 16.80
C ASP A 82 9.12 -9.50 16.01
N VAL A 83 8.08 -8.86 16.56
CA VAL A 83 7.33 -7.78 15.92
C VAL A 83 7.32 -6.52 16.79
N THR A 84 7.58 -5.37 16.17
CA THR A 84 7.36 -4.07 16.78
C THR A 84 6.09 -3.46 16.20
N GLU A 85 5.13 -3.15 17.08
CA GLU A 85 3.93 -2.40 16.73
C GLU A 85 4.21 -0.90 16.87
N LEU A 86 4.02 -0.16 15.78
CA LEU A 86 4.21 1.28 15.73
C LEU A 86 2.87 1.99 15.71
N LEU A 87 2.70 2.93 16.64
CA LEU A 87 1.60 3.89 16.60
C LEU A 87 1.97 5.04 15.67
N LEU A 88 1.16 5.27 14.65
CA LEU A 88 1.37 6.32 13.66
C LEU A 88 0.58 7.58 14.00
N SER A 89 0.97 8.73 13.43
CA SER A 89 0.33 10.02 13.65
C SER A 89 -1.11 10.14 13.14
N ASP A 90 -1.57 9.18 12.33
CA ASP A 90 -2.94 9.05 11.82
C ASP A 90 -3.80 8.10 12.66
N ASP A 91 -3.36 7.77 13.88
CA ASP A 91 -3.96 6.82 14.83
C ASP A 91 -4.02 5.37 14.31
N SER A 92 -3.35 5.06 13.21
CA SER A 92 -3.21 3.68 12.74
C SER A 92 -2.04 2.96 13.42
N VAL A 93 -2.15 1.63 13.53
CA VAL A 93 -1.09 0.76 14.05
C VAL A 93 -0.44 0.01 12.89
N ARG A 94 0.89 -0.05 12.88
CA ARG A 94 1.68 -0.78 11.90
C ARG A 94 2.59 -1.79 12.59
N ALA A 95 2.41 -3.06 12.28
CA ALA A 95 3.35 -4.10 12.68
C ALA A 95 4.54 -4.13 11.72
N ILE A 96 5.75 -4.12 12.27
CA ILE A 96 7.02 -4.23 11.54
C ILE A 96 7.86 -5.33 12.18
N PRO A 97 8.56 -6.18 11.40
CA PRO A 97 9.54 -7.11 11.98
C PRO A 97 10.59 -6.35 12.81
N SER A 98 10.74 -6.71 14.08
CA SER A 98 11.64 -6.02 15.02
C SER A 98 13.06 -5.96 14.49
N GLN A 99 13.54 -7.02 13.83
CA GLN A 99 14.86 -7.07 13.22
C GLN A 99 15.09 -5.98 12.16
N LEU A 100 14.10 -5.69 11.32
CA LEU A 100 14.23 -4.65 10.28
C LEU A 100 14.27 -3.26 10.89
N LEU A 101 13.46 -3.02 11.93
CA LEU A 101 13.42 -1.74 12.63
C LEU A 101 14.73 -1.49 13.40
N MET A 102 15.22 -2.49 14.13
CA MET A 102 16.48 -2.42 14.86
C MET A 102 17.66 -2.18 13.92
N ALA A 103 17.72 -2.89 12.79
CA ALA A 103 18.77 -2.66 11.80
C ALA A 103 18.76 -1.23 11.24
N ALA A 104 17.57 -0.65 11.03
CA ALA A 104 17.45 0.74 10.58
C ALA A 104 17.86 1.75 11.65
N LEU A 105 17.53 1.50 12.92
CA LEU A 105 17.93 2.36 14.04
C LEU A 105 19.45 2.31 14.26
N GLN A 106 20.05 1.11 14.26
CA GLN A 106 21.49 0.92 14.47
C GLN A 106 22.36 1.52 13.36
N GLN A 107 21.84 1.63 12.13
CA GLN A 107 22.58 2.25 11.02
C GLN A 107 22.73 3.76 11.18
N GLU A 108 21.75 4.43 11.79
CA GLU A 108 21.72 5.89 11.92
C GLU A 108 22.19 6.37 13.30
N LEU A 109 22.12 5.50 14.30
CA LEU A 109 22.40 5.81 15.69
C LEU A 109 23.46 4.83 16.17
N ASP A 110 24.67 5.34 16.42
CA ASP A 110 25.87 4.60 16.82
C ASP A 110 25.79 4.06 18.27
N GLU A 111 24.59 3.72 18.75
CA GLU A 111 24.26 3.31 20.11
C GLU A 111 23.19 2.21 20.15
N ASP A 112 23.26 1.34 21.17
CA ASP A 112 22.22 0.35 21.47
C ASP A 112 20.96 1.06 22.00
N LEU A 113 20.03 1.37 21.10
CA LEU A 113 18.77 2.05 21.45
C LEU A 113 17.63 1.06 21.61
N ASP A 114 16.84 1.29 22.67
CA ASP A 114 15.52 0.69 22.83
C ASP A 114 14.48 1.42 21.96
N PRO A 115 13.77 0.73 21.05
CA PRO A 115 12.77 1.34 20.17
C PRO A 115 11.67 2.09 20.93
N GLU A 116 11.18 1.54 22.04
CA GLU A 116 10.07 2.15 22.79
C GLU A 116 10.47 3.53 23.32
N SER A 117 11.63 3.60 23.95
CA SER A 117 12.23 4.84 24.44
C SER A 117 12.51 5.83 23.31
N PHE A 118 13.08 5.36 22.19
CA PHE A 118 13.43 6.20 21.05
C PHE A 118 12.21 6.92 20.44
N PHE A 119 11.11 6.20 20.20
CA PHE A 119 9.91 6.77 19.59
C PHE A 119 9.01 7.53 20.60
N ALA A 120 9.11 7.24 21.91
CA ALA A 120 8.39 8.01 22.93
C ALA A 120 8.93 9.45 23.06
N GLU A 121 10.24 9.64 22.91
CA GLU A 121 10.88 10.95 23.06
C GLU A 121 10.88 11.77 21.76
N ARG A 122 10.69 11.13 20.60
CA ARG A 122 10.87 11.75 19.29
C ARG A 122 9.78 11.32 18.30
N LYS A 123 9.15 12.32 17.67
CA LYS A 123 8.41 12.08 16.43
C LYS A 123 9.41 11.79 15.32
N THR A 124 9.40 10.56 14.83
CA THR A 124 10.36 10.09 13.82
C THR A 124 9.64 9.69 12.55
N ASN A 125 10.18 10.07 11.41
CA ASN A 125 9.66 9.63 10.12
C ASN A 125 10.39 8.37 9.69
N LEU A 126 9.63 7.34 9.32
CA LEU A 126 10.15 6.12 8.73
C LEU A 126 9.70 6.03 7.28
N ARG A 127 10.65 5.80 6.39
CA ARG A 127 10.37 5.40 5.01
C ARG A 127 10.36 3.88 4.94
N LEU A 128 9.18 3.31 4.70
CA LEU A 128 8.93 1.89 4.59
C LEU A 128 8.91 1.48 3.13
N GLN A 129 9.53 0.35 2.79
CA GLN A 129 9.34 -0.34 1.53
C GLN A 129 8.40 -1.51 1.75
N LEU A 130 7.25 -1.52 1.07
CA LEU A 130 6.19 -2.50 1.29
C LEU A 130 5.95 -3.34 0.04
N LYS A 131 5.65 -4.63 0.23
CA LYS A 131 5.02 -5.48 -0.79
C LYS A 131 3.68 -5.95 -0.23
N GLY A 132 2.64 -5.15 -0.44
CA GLY A 132 1.35 -5.31 0.25
C GLY A 132 1.40 -4.85 1.69
N SER A 133 1.05 -5.77 2.60
CA SER A 133 1.16 -5.57 4.04
C SER A 133 2.54 -5.96 4.58
N GLU A 134 3.37 -6.64 3.80
CA GLU A 134 4.71 -7.03 4.20
C GLU A 134 5.68 -5.84 4.12
N VAL A 135 6.45 -5.62 5.19
CA VAL A 135 7.52 -4.62 5.24
C VAL A 135 8.83 -5.28 4.84
N LEU A 136 9.43 -4.81 3.75
CA LEU A 136 10.68 -5.34 3.20
C LEU A 136 11.92 -4.60 3.70
N SER A 137 11.81 -3.29 3.93
CA SER A 137 12.88 -2.47 4.49
C SER A 137 12.34 -1.24 5.20
N VAL A 138 13.13 -0.73 6.13
CA VAL A 138 12.85 0.46 6.94
C VAL A 138 14.05 1.38 6.83
N ILE A 139 13.82 2.68 6.63
CA ILE A 139 14.86 3.71 6.60
C ILE A 139 14.40 4.85 7.51
N LEU A 140 15.26 5.29 8.43
CA LEU A 140 15.03 6.50 9.23
C LEU A 140 15.17 7.75 8.35
N GLN A 141 14.33 8.76 8.57
CA GLN A 141 14.38 10.05 7.87
C GLN A 141 14.54 11.25 8.80
#